data_AF-A0A0J7JX70-F1
#
_entry.id   AF-A0A0J7JX70-F1
#
_cell.length_a   1.000
_cell.length_b   1.000
_cell.length_c   1.000
_cell.angle_alpha   90.00
_cell.angle_beta   90.00
_cell.angle_gamma   90.00
#
_symmetry.space_group_name_H-M   'P 1'
#
loop_
_entity.id
_entity.type
_entity.pdbx_description
1 polymer ?
#
loop_
_entity_poly.entity_id
_entity_poly.type
_entity_poly.pdbx_seq_one_letter_code
_entity_poly.pdbx_strand_id
1 'polypeptide(L)'
;MALETPTWLNLSFMEKTLRKSENDNSIEVIDIFSKPATNKGDNYGSDMVRVIVEYSRDQSGRKITEKKSVIVKIEPTLEGVRKNL
;
A
#
# COMPACT_ATOMS: atom_id res chain seq x y z
N MET A 1 3.41 18.95 -5.91
CA MET A 1 3.22 18.59 -4.49
C MET A 1 3.32 17.08 -4.43
N ALA A 2 4.23 16.55 -3.61
CA ALA A 2 4.30 15.11 -3.40
C ALA A 2 2.96 14.65 -2.80
N LEU A 3 2.43 13.52 -3.26
CA LEU A 3 1.26 12.94 -2.62
C LEU A 3 1.72 12.46 -1.24
N GLU A 4 1.34 13.18 -0.19
CA GLU A 4 1.63 12.73 1.17
C GLU A 4 0.93 11.39 1.39
N THR A 5 1.69 10.43 1.92
CA THR A 5 1.14 9.11 2.19
C THR A 5 0.15 9.23 3.34
N PRO A 6 -1.10 8.78 3.17
CA PRO A 6 -2.08 8.88 4.25
C PRO A 6 -1.56 8.18 5.51
N THR A 7 -1.77 8.77 6.69
CA THR A 7 -1.26 8.24 7.96
C THR A 7 -1.81 6.86 8.32
N TRP A 8 -2.99 6.51 7.81
CA TRP A 8 -3.57 5.17 7.95
C TRP A 8 -2.87 4.12 7.08
N LEU A 9 -2.17 4.53 6.01
CA LEU A 9 -1.41 3.64 5.13
C LEU A 9 -0.04 3.36 5.75
N ASN A 10 -0.05 2.59 6.84
CA ASN A 10 1.12 2.30 7.67
C ASN A 10 1.38 0.78 7.77
N LEU A 11 2.45 0.42 8.50
CA LEU A 11 2.90 -0.97 8.72
C LEU A 11 1.75 -1.88 9.18
N SER A 12 0.98 -1.47 10.18
CA SER A 12 -0.10 -2.28 10.74
C SER A 12 -1.24 -2.49 9.75
N PHE A 13 -1.60 -1.46 8.98
CA PHE A 13 -2.60 -1.59 7.92
C PHE A 13 -2.14 -2.56 6.84
N MET A 14 -0.90 -2.44 6.38
CA MET A 14 -0.34 -3.30 5.34
C MET A 14 -0.21 -4.76 5.83
N GLU A 15 0.18 -4.97 7.08
CA GLU A 15 0.27 -6.32 7.66
C GLU A 15 -1.10 -7.00 7.70
N LYS A 16 -2.12 -6.32 8.25
CA LYS A 16 -3.49 -6.85 8.28
C LYS A 16 -4.02 -7.13 6.87
N THR A 17 -3.68 -6.28 5.91
CA THR A 17 -4.10 -6.43 4.52
C THR A 17 -3.41 -7.64 3.86
N LEU A 18 -2.10 -7.77 4.01
CA LEU A 18 -1.32 -8.88 3.44
C LEU A 18 -1.69 -10.23 4.06
N ARG A 19 -1.84 -10.30 5.38
CA ARG A 19 -2.30 -11.53 6.06
C ARG A 19 -3.63 -12.02 5.49
N LYS A 20 -4.58 -11.10 5.28
CA LYS A 20 -5.88 -11.41 4.67
C LYS A 20 -5.76 -11.80 3.20
N SER A 21 -4.96 -11.10 2.40
CA SER A 21 -4.85 -11.37 0.96
C SER A 21 -4.13 -12.67 0.65
N GLU A 22 -3.10 -13.01 1.42
CA GLU A 22 -2.30 -14.24 1.27
C GLU A 22 -2.87 -15.41 2.07
N ASN A 23 -3.87 -15.17 2.92
CA ASN A 23 -4.38 -16.13 3.91
C ASN A 23 -3.26 -16.73 4.79
N ASP A 24 -2.33 -15.88 5.21
CA ASP A 24 -1.12 -16.25 5.94
C ASP A 24 -0.93 -15.33 7.15
N ASN A 25 -1.21 -15.85 8.35
CA ASN A 25 -1.07 -15.10 9.60
C ASN A 25 0.38 -14.98 10.09
N SER A 26 1.33 -15.71 9.50
CA SER A 26 2.76 -15.63 9.85
C SER A 26 3.43 -14.39 9.29
N ILE A 27 2.77 -13.67 8.36
CA ILE A 27 3.31 -12.45 7.77
C ILE A 27 3.54 -11.40 8.84
N GLU A 28 4.74 -10.83 8.86
CA GLU A 28 5.13 -9.67 9.68
C GLU A 28 5.73 -8.60 8.76
N VAL A 29 5.12 -7.41 8.74
CA VAL A 29 5.62 -6.32 7.90
C VAL A 29 6.80 -5.63 8.60
N ILE A 30 7.92 -5.54 7.89
CA ILE A 30 9.18 -4.96 8.39
C ILE A 30 9.24 -3.47 8.04
N ASP A 31 8.96 -3.15 6.78
CA ASP A 31 9.04 -1.76 6.28
C ASP A 31 8.06 -1.51 5.12
N ILE A 32 7.71 -0.25 4.91
CA ILE A 32 6.92 0.19 3.76
C ILE A 32 7.51 1.45 3.13
N PHE A 33 7.53 1.46 1.79
CA PHE A 33 7.90 2.63 1.00
C PHE A 33 6.78 2.99 0.05
N SER A 34 6.42 4.25 -0.05
CA SER A 34 5.37 4.73 -0.93
C SER A 34 5.91 5.64 -2.01
N LYS A 35 5.28 5.58 -3.19
CA LYS A 35 5.50 6.51 -4.29
C LYS A 35 4.23 6.68 -5.12
N PRO A 36 4.10 7.74 -5.93
CA PRO A 36 3.00 7.84 -6.89
C PRO A 36 2.91 6.59 -7.76
N ALA A 37 1.69 6.06 -7.94
CA ALA A 37 1.48 4.87 -8.76
C ALA A 37 1.49 5.16 -10.27
N THR A 38 1.13 6.40 -10.65
CA THR A 38 1.00 6.87 -12.02
C THR A 38 1.72 8.21 -12.20
N ASN A 39 1.86 8.66 -13.45
CA ASN A 39 2.33 10.01 -13.72
C ASN A 39 1.26 11.04 -13.32
N LYS A 40 1.68 12.29 -13.19
CA LYS A 40 0.78 13.42 -12.93
C LYS A 40 -0.23 13.54 -14.07
N GLY A 41 -1.52 13.53 -13.73
CA GLY A 41 -2.61 13.64 -14.69
C GLY A 41 -3.29 12.31 -14.98
N ASP A 42 -2.59 11.18 -14.90
CA ASP A 42 -3.12 9.87 -15.28
C ASP A 42 -4.13 9.27 -14.28
N ASN A 43 -4.19 9.82 -13.06
CA ASN A 43 -5.01 9.27 -11.99
C ASN A 43 -6.45 9.83 -11.96
N TYR A 44 -6.93 10.53 -13.01
CA TYR A 44 -8.18 11.28 -13.18
C TYR A 44 -9.32 11.15 -12.12
N GLY A 45 -9.73 9.95 -11.70
CA GLY A 45 -10.81 9.74 -10.70
C GLY A 45 -10.40 9.26 -9.30
N SER A 46 -9.12 9.07 -8.99
CA SER A 46 -8.67 8.58 -7.67
C SER A 46 -7.26 9.04 -7.35
N ASP A 47 -6.90 9.02 -6.07
CA ASP A 47 -5.49 9.09 -5.70
C ASP A 47 -4.93 7.65 -5.67
N MET A 48 -3.79 7.44 -6.33
CA MET A 48 -3.19 6.10 -6.46
C MET A 48 -1.77 6.11 -5.94
N VAL A 49 -1.52 5.29 -4.92
CA VAL A 49 -0.22 5.14 -4.28
C VAL A 49 0.30 3.74 -4.54
N ARG A 50 1.55 3.64 -4.98
CA ARG A 50 2.27 2.37 -5.01
C ARG A 50 3.01 2.22 -3.69
N VAL A 51 2.66 1.19 -2.93
CA VAL A 51 3.36 0.79 -1.71
C VAL A 51 4.24 -0.40 -2.04
N ILE A 52 5.50 -0.34 -1.65
CA ILE A 52 6.42 -1.47 -1.63
C ILE A 52 6.49 -1.92 -0.19
N VAL A 53 6.05 -3.14 0.08
CA VAL A 53 6.05 -3.74 1.41
C VAL A 53 7.20 -4.74 1.50
N GLU A 54 8.06 -4.54 2.47
CA GLU A 54 9.04 -5.54 2.90
C GLU A 54 8.45 -6.28 4.09
N TYR A 55 8.34 -7.61 4.00
CA TYR A 55 7.75 -8.43 5.04
C TYR A 55 8.47 -9.76 5.16
N SER A 56 8.31 -10.40 6.30
CA SER A 56 8.74 -11.77 6.51
C SER A 56 7.54 -12.69 6.70
N ARG A 57 7.72 -13.99 6.41
CA ARG A 57 6.71 -15.03 6.66
C ARG A 57 7.38 -16.38 6.94
N ASP A 58 6.63 -17.29 7.53
CA ASP A 58 7.04 -18.70 7.61
C ASP A 58 6.80 -19.39 6.27
N GLN A 59 7.85 -20.00 5.74
CA GLN A 59 7.76 -20.89 4.61
C GLN A 59 8.38 -22.23 4.99
N SER A 60 7.53 -23.21 5.27
CA SER A 60 7.92 -24.57 5.64
C SER A 60 8.85 -24.62 6.86
N GLY A 61 8.54 -23.84 7.91
CA GLY A 61 9.31 -23.79 9.16
C GLY A 61 10.58 -22.93 9.09
N ARG A 62 10.73 -22.12 8.04
CA ARG A 62 11.81 -21.15 7.90
C ARG A 62 11.25 -19.75 7.69
N LYS A 63 11.76 -18.79 8.45
CA LYS A 63 11.46 -17.38 8.23
C LYS A 63 12.20 -16.89 6.99
N ILE A 64 11.44 -16.39 6.01
CA ILE A 64 11.96 -15.76 4.79
C ILE A 64 11.54 -14.29 4.75
N THR A 65 12.28 -13.48 3.99
CA THR A 65 11.95 -12.06 3.75
C THR A 65 11.67 -11.85 2.27
N GLU A 66 10.61 -11.10 1.97
CA GLU A 66 10.13 -10.83 0.62
C GLU A 66 9.78 -9.35 0.44
N LYS A 67 9.65 -8.94 -0.82
CA LYS A 67 9.15 -7.61 -1.20
C LYS A 67 7.97 -7.75 -2.14
N LYS A 68 6.89 -7.03 -1.85
CA LYS A 68 5.69 -7.00 -2.70
C LYS A 68 5.27 -5.57 -3.00
N SER A 69 4.94 -5.30 -4.27
CA SER A 69 4.34 -4.02 -4.66
C SER A 69 2.82 -4.13 -4.66
N VAL A 70 2.17 -3.20 -3.96
CA VAL A 70 0.71 -3.08 -3.85
C VAL A 70 0.29 -1.71 -4.41
N ILE A 71 -0.77 -1.68 -5.21
CA ILE A 71 -1.42 -0.44 -5.64
C ILE A 71 -2.60 -0.17 -4.71
N VAL A 72 -2.56 0.97 -4.04
CA VAL A 72 -3.61 1.47 -3.17
C VAL A 72 -4.36 2.55 -3.92
N LYS A 73 -5.64 2.30 -4.21
CA LYS A 73 -6.55 3.24 -4.86
C LYS A 73 -7.48 3.81 -3.80
N ILE A 74 -7.47 5.12 -3.66
CA ILE A 74 -8.22 5.85 -2.64
C ILE A 74 -9.04 6.94 -3.31
N GLU A 75 -10.17 7.29 -2.68
CA GLU A 75 -10.95 8.44 -3.11
C GLU A 75 -10.09 9.71 -3.08
N PRO A 76 -10.31 10.65 -4.02
CA PRO A 76 -9.57 11.91 -4.04
C PRO A 76 -9.65 12.62 -2.69
N THR A 77 -8.49 12.81 -2.07
CA THR A 77 -8.39 13.43 -0.73
C THR A 77 -8.43 14.95 -0.77
N LEU A 78 -8.03 15.53 -1.91
CA LEU A 78 -8.08 16.97 -2.14
C LEU A 78 -9.48 17.40 -2.59
N GLU A 79 -9.98 18.44 -1.93
CA GLU A 79 -11.21 19.13 -2.34
C GLU A 79 -11.11 19.63 -3.78
N GLY A 80 -12.19 19.47 -4.55
CA GLY A 80 -12.27 19.90 -5.94
C GLY A 80 -13.08 18.96 -6.82
N VAL A 81 -13.06 19.21 -8.13
CA VAL A 81 -13.88 18.50 -9.13
C VAL A 81 -13.76 16.97 -9.01
N ARG A 82 -12.57 16.45 -8.70
CA ARG A 82 -12.32 15.01 -8.59
C ARG A 82 -13.07 14.35 -7.45
N LYS A 83 -13.34 15.04 -6.34
CA LYS A 83 -14.13 14.52 -5.21
C LYS A 83 -15.63 14.55 -5.48
N ASN A 84 -16.06 15.41 -6.41
CA ASN A 84 -17.46 15.61 -6.79
C ASN A 84 -17.87 14.85 -8.07
N LEU A 85 -16.97 14.00 -8.59
CA LEU A 85 -17.20 13.09 -9.72
C LEU A 85 -17.58 11.70 -9.19
#